data_AF-A0AAW9JFB7-F1
#
_entry.id   AF-A0AAW9JFB7-F1
#
_cell.length_a   1.000
_cell.length_b   1.000
_cell.length_c   1.000
_cell.angle_alpha   90.00
_cell.angle_beta   90.00
_cell.angle_gamma   90.00
#
_symmetry.space_group_name_H-M   'P 1'
#
loop_
_entity.id
_entity.type
_entity.pdbx_description
1 polymer ?
#
loop_
_entity_poly.entity_id
_entity_poly.type
_entity_poly.pdbx_seq_one_letter_code
_entity_poly.pdbx_strand_id
1 'polypeptide(L)' 'MKEIDKYMTVNEAAERFNIPVETIKNRLKPSIKSFSAQLEQMIEEGLIKSYLKKDGKRKEWIISVDAMNIWFPERVIK' A
#
# COMPACT_ATOMS: atom_id res chain seq x y z
N MET A 1 2.04 -11.65 -16.39
CA MET A 1 1.27 -11.39 -15.15
C MET A 1 -0.06 -10.80 -15.53
N LYS A 2 -1.18 -11.18 -14.89
CA LYS A 2 -2.47 -10.53 -15.17
C LYS A 2 -2.47 -9.16 -14.50
N GLU A 3 -3.27 -8.22 -14.99
CA GLU A 3 -3.33 -6.87 -14.41
C GLU A 3 -3.74 -6.89 -12.93
N ILE A 4 -4.65 -7.79 -12.57
CA ILE A 4 -5.11 -7.93 -11.18
C ILE A 4 -4.02 -8.39 -10.23
N ASP A 5 -3.03 -9.16 -10.70
CA ASP A 5 -1.91 -9.66 -9.87
C ASP A 5 -0.97 -8.54 -9.42
N LYS A 6 -1.07 -7.37 -10.06
CA LYS A 6 -0.31 -6.15 -9.70
C LYS A 6 -0.86 -5.47 -8.45
N TYR A 7 -2.05 -5.83 -7.99
CA TYR A 7 -2.67 -5.23 -6.82
C TYR A 7 -2.81 -6.27 -5.72
N MET A 8 -2.68 -5.82 -4.47
CA MET A 8 -2.67 -6.69 -3.31
C MET A 8 -3.23 -5.99 -2.08
N THR A 9 -3.70 -6.79 -1.13
CA THR A 9 -4.07 -6.30 0.19
C THR A 9 -2.83 -5.99 1.03
N VAL A 10 -2.99 -5.28 2.14
CA VAL A 10 -1.88 -5.00 3.09
C VAL A 10 -1.21 -6.28 3.59
N ASN A 11 -2.00 -7.33 3.88
CA ASN A 11 -1.44 -8.59 4.38
C ASN A 11 -0.68 -9.32 3.29
N GLU A 12 -1.24 -9.37 2.08
CA GLU A 12 -0.59 -10.00 0.94
C GLU A 12 0.71 -9.27 0.56
N ALA A 13 0.73 -7.94 0.63
CA ALA A 13 1.96 -7.15 0.45
C ALA A 13 3.02 -7.48 1.50
N ALA A 14 2.61 -7.65 2.76
CA ALA A 14 3.51 -8.02 3.85
C ALA A 14 4.16 -9.39 3.60
N GLU A 15 3.36 -10.37 3.18
CA GLU A 15 3.84 -11.71 2.85
C GLU A 15 4.75 -11.72 1.62
N ARG A 16 4.32 -11.09 0.51
CA ARG A 16 5.08 -11.06 -0.74
C ARG A 16 6.45 -10.39 -0.58
N PHE A 17 6.54 -9.27 0.13
CA PHE A 17 7.77 -8.50 0.29
C PHE A 17 8.56 -8.87 1.57
N ASN A 18 8.06 -9.80 2.38
CA ASN A 18 8.60 -10.17 3.68
C ASN A 18 8.80 -8.95 4.61
N ILE A 19 7.79 -8.08 4.68
CA ILE A 19 7.77 -6.84 5.47
C ILE A 19 6.71 -6.95 6.55
N PRO A 20 6.97 -6.53 7.81
CA PRO A 20 5.95 -6.54 8.85
C PRO A 20 4.71 -5.73 8.43
N VAL A 21 3.52 -6.31 8.65
CA VAL A 21 2.23 -5.68 8.33
C VAL A 21 2.12 -4.27 8.95
N GLU A 22 2.66 -4.07 10.15
CA GLU A 22 2.67 -2.77 10.82
C GLU A 22 3.49 -1.71 10.09
N THR A 23 4.62 -2.10 9.48
CA THR A 23 5.46 -1.18 8.69
C THR A 23 4.69 -0.67 7.47
N ILE A 24 3.95 -1.55 6.78
CA ILE A 24 3.08 -1.15 5.66
C ILE A 24 1.93 -0.28 6.15
N LYS A 25 1.29 -0.63 7.27
CA LYS A 25 0.23 0.19 7.88
C LYS A 25 0.71 1.58 8.26
N ASN A 26 1.95 1.74 8.71
CA ASN A 26 2.51 3.05 9.04
C ASN A 26 2.69 3.92 7.78
N ARG A 27 3.07 3.35 6.63
CA ARG A 27 3.11 4.09 5.35
C ARG A 27 1.73 4.59 4.90
N LEU A 28 0.68 3.87 5.28
CA LEU A 28 -0.72 4.18 4.97
C LEU A 28 -1.39 5.14 5.98
N LYS A 29 -0.68 5.58 7.03
CA LYS A 29 -1.23 6.51 8.03
C LYS A 29 -0.96 7.95 7.59
N PRO A 30 -1.98 8.72 7.20
CA PRO A 30 -1.80 10.14 6.84
C PRO A 30 -1.33 11.00 8.03
N SER A 31 -1.54 10.53 9.27
CA SER A 31 -1.04 11.22 10.47
C SER A 31 0.49 11.24 10.59
N ILE A 32 1.21 10.40 9.83
CA ILE A 32 2.67 10.41 9.79
C ILE A 32 3.11 11.38 8.69
N LYS A 33 3.47 12.61 9.09
CA LYS A 33 3.86 13.70 8.17
C LYS A 33 4.94 13.32 7.16
N SER A 34 5.88 12.46 7.55
CA SER A 34 6.96 12.00 6.66
C SER A 34 6.47 11.16 5.48
N PHE A 35 5.26 10.59 5.57
CA PHE A 35 4.68 9.72 4.53
C PHE A 35 3.42 10.29 3.90
N SER A 36 2.82 11.34 4.46
CA SER A 36 1.54 11.89 3.98
C SER A 36 1.61 12.37 2.54
N ALA A 37 2.62 13.19 2.20
CA ALA A 37 2.78 13.73 0.84
C ALA A 37 3.01 12.61 -0.19
N GLN A 38 3.84 11.62 0.14
CA GLN A 38 4.10 10.48 -0.74
C GLN A 38 2.86 9.59 -0.90
N LEU A 39 2.09 9.40 0.17
CA LEU A 39 0.85 8.63 0.15
C LEU A 39 -0.22 9.32 -0.71
N GLU A 40 -0.36 10.65 -0.59
CA GLU A 40 -1.29 11.45 -1.40
C GLU A 40 -0.94 11.35 -2.89
N GLN A 41 0.34 11.55 -3.24
CA GLN A 41 0.81 11.41 -4.62
C GLN A 41 0.53 10.00 -5.17
N MET A 42 0.79 8.95 -4.40
CA MET A 42 0.50 7.57 -4.82
C MET A 42 -1.00 7.28 -5.00
N ILE A 43 -1.88 7.98 -4.27
CA ILE A 43 -3.33 7.88 -4.47
C ILE A 43 -3.72 8.58 -5.77
N GLU A 44 -3.16 9.76 -6.05
CA GLU A 44 -3.41 10.51 -7.29
C GLU A 44 -2.90 9.76 -8.53
N GLU A 45 -1.72 9.14 -8.44
CA GLU A 45 -1.16 8.32 -9.51
C GLU A 45 -1.86 6.96 -9.67
N GLY A 46 -2.81 6.61 -8.80
CA GLY A 46 -3.57 5.36 -8.86
C GLY A 46 -2.79 4.13 -8.39
N LEU A 47 -1.66 4.32 -7.71
CA LEU A 47 -0.82 3.25 -7.17
C LEU A 47 -1.39 2.67 -5.87
N ILE A 48 -2.16 3.47 -5.12
CA ILE A 48 -2.80 3.06 -3.88
C ILE A 48 -4.26 3.50 -3.89
N LYS A 49 -5.14 2.63 -3.41
CA LYS A 49 -6.55 2.96 -3.21
C LYS A 49 -6.97 2.58 -1.80
N SER A 50 -7.86 3.39 -1.24
CA SER A 50 -8.57 3.02 -0.03
C SER A 50 -10.05 2.82 -0.29
N TYR A 51 -10.63 1.82 0.34
CA TYR A 51 -12.06 1.55 0.36
C TYR A 51 -12.56 1.66 1.80
N LEU A 52 -13.51 2.56 2.02
CA LEU A 52 -14.24 2.64 3.28
C LEU A 52 -15.65 2.13 3.04
N LYS A 53 -16.01 1.04 3.73
CA LYS A 53 -17.38 0.53 3.69
C LYS A 53 -18.32 1.56 4.34
N LYS A 54 -19.50 1.79 3.74
CA LYS A 54 -20.48 2.80 4.19
C LYS A 54 -20.85 2.72 5.68
N ASP A 55 -20.77 1.53 6.27
CA ASP A 55 -21.07 1.26 7.68
C ASP A 55 -19.84 0.76 8.48
N GLY A 56 -18.67 0.75 7.83
CA GLY A 56 -17.46 0.18 8.39
C GLY A 56 -16.60 1.21 9.11
N LYS A 57 -16.09 0.85 10.30
CA LYS A 57 -15.04 1.62 10.99
C LYS A 57 -13.64 1.35 10.42
N ARG A 58 -13.47 0.32 9.59
CA ARG A 58 -12.16 -0.10 9.06
C ARG A 58 -12.02 0.28 7.59
N LYS A 59 -10.93 0.98 7.29
CA LYS A 59 -10.50 1.31 5.94
C LYS A 59 -9.68 0.16 5.39
N GLU A 60 -10.07 -0.37 4.24
CA GLU A 60 -9.30 -1.37 3.50
C GLU A 60 -8.41 -0.67 2.48
N TRP A 61 -7.17 -1.14 2.36
CA TRP A 61 -6.19 -0.58 1.44
C TRP A 61 -5.82 -1.62 0.39
N ILE A 62 -5.79 -1.14 -0.86
CA ILE A 62 -5.34 -1.88 -2.03
C ILE A 62 -4.06 -1.18 -2.48
N ILE A 63 -2.98 -1.94 -2.56
CA ILE A 63 -1.64 -1.45 -2.84
C ILE A 63 -1.17 -2.10 -4.14
N SER A 64 -0.60 -1.32 -5.06
CA SER A 64 0.08 -1.86 -6.24
C SER A 64 1.48 -2.40 -5.91
N VAL A 65 1.98 -3.34 -6.72
CA VAL A 65 3.38 -3.77 -6.69
C VAL A 65 4.32 -2.56 -6.83
N ASP A 66 4.00 -1.64 -7.74
CA ASP A 66 4.76 -0.41 -7.98
C ASP A 66 4.85 0.47 -6.72
N ALA A 67 3.75 0.63 -5.98
CA ALA A 67 3.79 1.35 -4.70
C ALA A 67 4.76 0.70 -3.69
N MET A 68 4.76 -0.63 -3.60
CA MET A 68 5.68 -1.37 -2.73
C MET A 68 7.14 -1.20 -3.19
N ASN A 69 7.40 -1.20 -4.49
CA ASN A 69 8.73 -0.97 -5.06
C ASN A 69 9.25 0.45 -4.75
N ILE A 70 8.37 1.46 -4.75
CA ILE A 70 8.73 2.84 -4.38
C ILE A 70 9.02 2.94 -2.88
N TRP A 71 8.21 2.30 -2.03
CA TRP A 71 8.42 2.35 -0.58
C TRP A 71 9.62 1.53 -0.10
N PHE A 72 9.90 0.41 -0.78
CA PHE A 72 10.89 -0.57 -0.38
C PHE A 72 11.71 -1.05 -1.59
N PRO A 73 12.50 -0.17 -2.23
CA PRO A 73 13.25 -0.49 -3.45
C PRO A 73 14.30 -1.58 -3.24
N GLU A 74 14.76 -1.80 -2.01
CA GLU A 74 15.71 -2.85 -1.66
C GLU A 74 15.08 -4.25 -1.57
N ARG A 75 13.75 -4.33 -1.62
CA ARG A 75 12.97 -5.59 -1.48
C ARG A 75 12.17 -5.92 -2.72
N VAL A 76 12.55 -5.36 -3.87
CA VAL A 76 11.93 -5.66 -5.16
C VAL A 76 12.02 -7.16 -5.42
N ILE A 77 10.87 -7.80 -5.50
CA ILE A 77 10.75 -9.20 -5.90
C ILE A 77 11.09 -9.23 -7.40
N LYS A 78 12.26 -9.75 -7.75
CA LYS A 78 12.70 -9.92 -9.14
C LYS A 78 11.89 -11.01 -9.85
#